data_AF-A0A398BAU1-F1
#
_entry.id   AF-A0A398BAU1-F1
#
_cell.length_a   1.000
_cell.length_b   1.000
_cell.length_c   1.000
_cell.angle_alpha   90.00
_cell.angle_beta   90.00
_cell.angle_gamma   90.00
#
_symmetry.space_group_name_H-M   'P 1'
#
loop_
_entity.id
_entity.type
_entity.pdbx_description
1 polymer ?
#
loop_
_entity_poly.entity_id
_entity_poly.type
_entity_poly.pdbx_seq_one_letter_code
_entity_poly.pdbx_strand_id
1 'polypeptide(L)'
;MDNETAKNLRKSLKADCMNCFGLCCTALNIAASSDFAINKTAGTPCPNLQRDFRCKIHENLREKGFKGCTVFDCLGAGQKVSQVTFNGQSWQERPEIAEKMFRVFPIMEQLYEMIAFIAEALTYEVSHSLQDKLNKQLEKLQSFTDMDADSLLSLNIVECRIPVNELLLETSEYIRSELSSKVFAIKKGKKYRGIDWVGKNLTGKDLRTTDLRGAYLIAADLRNSDLRGVDFIGADLRDANLNGANLSTSMFLTQMQVNSAKGNDKTILPAHIQKPFHWND
;
A
#
# COMPACT_ATOMS: atom_id res chain seq x y z
N MET A 1 -7.93 -0.64 -21.07
CA MET A 1 -7.55 0.71 -20.60
C MET A 1 -6.18 1.06 -21.15
N ASP A 2 -5.95 2.30 -21.57
CA ASP A 2 -4.61 2.77 -21.96
C ASP A 2 -3.72 3.10 -20.74
N ASN A 3 -2.43 3.29 -21.00
CA ASN A 3 -1.39 3.49 -19.99
C ASN A 3 -1.58 4.79 -19.17
N GLU A 4 -2.02 5.87 -19.81
CA GLU A 4 -2.19 7.16 -19.14
C GLU A 4 -3.39 7.15 -18.20
N THR A 5 -4.49 6.53 -18.63
CA THR A 5 -5.66 6.29 -17.78
C THR A 5 -5.28 5.43 -16.56
N ALA A 6 -4.45 4.39 -16.73
CA ALA A 6 -3.98 3.56 -15.62
C ALA A 6 -3.09 4.35 -14.63
N LYS A 7 -2.20 5.20 -15.13
CA LYS A 7 -1.38 6.11 -14.30
C LYS A 7 -2.25 7.07 -13.50
N ASN A 8 -3.27 7.64 -14.11
CA ASN A 8 -4.18 8.58 -13.45
C ASN A 8 -5.02 7.89 -12.38
N LEU A 9 -5.50 6.67 -12.64
CA LEU A 9 -6.15 5.84 -11.63
C LEU A 9 -5.20 5.53 -10.46
N ARG A 10 -3.97 5.06 -10.72
CA ARG A 10 -3.02 4.75 -9.64
C ARG A 10 -2.69 5.97 -8.78
N LYS A 11 -2.58 7.15 -9.39
CA LYS A 11 -2.32 8.42 -8.72
C LYS A 11 -3.52 8.93 -7.91
N SER A 12 -4.75 8.60 -8.29
CA SER A 12 -5.96 9.04 -7.57
C SER A 12 -6.23 8.21 -6.31
N LEU A 13 -5.68 7.00 -6.21
CA LEU A 13 -5.78 6.12 -5.04
C LEU A 13 -4.91 6.63 -3.89
N LYS A 14 -5.47 7.56 -3.11
CA LYS A 14 -4.87 8.17 -1.93
C LYS A 14 -5.91 8.37 -0.85
N ALA A 15 -5.51 8.25 0.41
CA ALA A 15 -6.37 8.60 1.52
C ALA A 15 -6.75 10.09 1.47
N ASP A 16 -8.05 10.37 1.57
CA ASP A 16 -8.58 11.69 1.84
C ASP A 16 -9.36 11.63 3.15
N CYS A 17 -8.63 11.85 4.25
CA CYS A 17 -9.20 11.76 5.59
C CYS A 17 -10.29 12.80 5.86
N MET A 18 -10.34 13.91 5.11
CA MET A 18 -11.39 14.93 5.27
C MET A 18 -12.75 14.45 4.78
N ASN A 19 -12.76 13.51 3.83
CA ASN A 19 -13.97 12.87 3.33
C ASN A 19 -14.26 11.51 4.01
N CYS A 20 -13.56 11.20 5.11
CA CYS A 20 -13.75 9.95 5.87
C CYS A 20 -14.33 10.23 7.26
N PHE A 21 -15.04 9.26 7.83
CA PHE A 21 -15.52 9.29 9.22
C PHE A 21 -14.47 8.79 10.23
N GLY A 22 -13.18 9.05 9.99
CA GLY A 22 -12.11 8.65 10.91
C GLY A 22 -11.99 7.13 11.10
N LEU A 23 -12.25 6.34 10.05
CA LEU A 23 -12.41 4.89 10.15
C LEU A 23 -11.13 4.17 10.64
N CYS A 24 -9.95 4.57 10.18
CA CYS A 24 -8.69 4.01 10.69
C CYS A 24 -8.46 4.30 12.19
N CYS A 25 -9.00 5.40 12.71
CA CYS A 25 -8.91 5.79 14.11
C CYS A 25 -9.93 5.09 15.01
N THR A 26 -10.98 4.51 14.43
CA THR A 26 -12.09 3.91 15.17
C THR A 26 -12.23 2.42 14.90
N ALA A 27 -12.40 2.02 13.63
CA ALA A 27 -12.67 0.65 13.21
C ALA A 27 -11.52 -0.32 13.54
N LEU A 28 -10.28 0.14 13.45
CA LEU A 28 -9.10 -0.72 13.64
C LEU A 28 -8.70 -0.84 15.11
N ASN A 29 -8.14 -2.00 15.47
CA ASN A 29 -7.49 -2.22 16.76
C ASN A 29 -6.12 -1.53 16.79
N ILE A 30 -5.79 -0.92 17.92
CA ILE A 30 -4.45 -0.39 18.21
C ILE A 30 -3.92 -1.12 19.45
N ALA A 31 -2.77 -1.76 19.31
CA ALA A 31 -2.03 -2.33 20.44
C ALA A 31 -0.82 -1.44 20.75
N ALA A 32 -0.56 -1.21 22.04
CA ALA A 32 0.57 -0.43 22.47
C ALA A 32 1.88 -1.09 22.01
N SER A 33 2.73 -0.32 21.33
CA SER A 33 3.97 -0.78 20.70
C SER A 33 4.91 0.40 20.44
N SER A 34 6.02 0.17 19.73
CA SER A 34 6.86 1.25 19.20
C SER A 34 6.12 2.18 18.24
N ASP A 35 5.00 1.73 17.64
CA ASP A 35 4.22 2.49 16.69
C ASP A 35 3.04 3.24 17.33
N PHE A 36 2.59 2.81 18.51
CA PHE A 36 1.41 3.35 19.18
C PHE A 36 1.57 3.39 20.70
N ALA A 37 1.33 4.56 21.31
CA ALA A 37 1.44 4.79 22.75
C ALA A 37 0.25 4.27 23.57
N ILE A 38 -0.79 3.75 22.93
CA ILE A 38 -2.05 3.37 23.57
C ILE A 38 -2.51 1.98 23.17
N ASN A 39 -3.36 1.39 23.99
CA ASN A 39 -4.21 0.28 23.59
C ASN A 39 -5.62 0.80 23.29
N LYS A 40 -6.25 0.26 22.25
CA LYS A 40 -7.62 0.57 21.85
C LYS A 40 -8.20 -0.60 21.07
N THR A 41 -9.32 -1.14 21.52
CA THR A 41 -10.04 -2.17 20.77
C THR A 41 -10.61 -1.63 19.45
N ALA A 42 -10.83 -2.52 18.49
CA ALA A 42 -11.59 -2.21 17.28
C ALA A 42 -12.99 -1.67 17.63
N GLY A 43 -13.46 -0.67 16.87
CA GLY A 43 -14.75 -0.02 17.08
C GLY A 43 -14.78 1.09 18.14
N THR A 44 -13.78 1.15 19.03
CA THR A 44 -13.64 2.25 20.00
C THR A 44 -12.96 3.44 19.32
N PRO A 45 -13.45 4.69 19.40
CA PRO A 45 -12.75 5.85 18.83
C PRO A 45 -11.40 6.13 19.51
N CYS A 46 -10.38 6.51 18.72
CA CYS A 46 -9.12 7.00 19.26
C CYS A 46 -9.35 8.22 20.16
N PRO A 47 -8.69 8.36 21.33
CA PRO A 47 -8.86 9.52 22.22
C PRO A 47 -8.41 10.85 21.61
N ASN A 48 -7.72 10.80 20.47
CA ASN A 48 -7.31 11.97 19.70
C ASN A 48 -8.28 12.32 18.56
N LEU A 49 -9.27 11.48 18.28
CA LEU A 49 -10.28 11.71 17.26
C LEU A 49 -11.30 12.74 17.77
N GLN A 50 -11.52 13.80 16.99
CA GLN A 50 -12.47 14.85 17.28
C GLN A 50 -13.87 14.51 16.71
N ARG A 51 -14.89 15.30 17.09
CA ARG A 51 -16.27 15.13 16.63
C ARG A 51 -16.44 15.30 15.12
N ASP A 52 -15.56 16.08 14.49
CA ASP A 52 -15.51 16.28 13.05
C ASP A 52 -14.58 15.28 12.34
N PHE A 53 -14.25 14.16 13.00
CA PHE A 53 -13.37 13.10 12.52
C PHE A 53 -11.91 13.48 12.25
N ARG A 54 -11.49 14.69 12.64
CA ARG A 54 -10.08 15.11 12.54
C ARG A 54 -9.28 14.65 13.75
N CYS A 55 -7.97 14.49 13.55
CA CYS A 55 -7.05 14.11 14.63
C CYS A 55 -6.49 15.37 15.30
N LYS A 56 -6.73 15.55 16.60
CA LYS A 56 -6.31 16.74 17.36
C LYS A 56 -4.78 16.88 17.51
N ILE A 57 -4.02 15.82 17.23
CA ILE A 57 -2.54 15.80 17.29
C ILE A 57 -1.92 15.46 15.94
N HIS A 58 -2.64 15.65 14.82
CA HIS A 58 -2.20 15.18 13.49
C HIS A 58 -0.77 15.63 13.13
N GLU A 59 -0.42 16.88 13.44
CA GLU A 59 0.90 17.47 13.17
C GLU A 59 2.02 16.88 14.03
N ASN A 60 1.69 16.24 15.15
CA ASN A 60 2.66 15.78 16.16
C ASN A 60 2.53 14.27 16.43
N LEU A 61 2.00 13.50 15.46
CA LEU A 61 1.69 12.08 15.64
C LEU A 61 2.93 11.29 16.07
N ARG A 62 4.09 11.51 15.44
CA ARG A 62 5.31 10.75 15.73
C ARG A 62 5.84 11.06 17.13
N GLU A 63 5.91 12.34 17.50
CA GLU A 63 6.39 12.81 18.81
C GLU A 63 5.47 12.35 19.95
N LYS A 64 4.17 12.21 19.68
CA LYS A 64 3.17 11.73 20.63
C LYS A 64 3.02 10.20 20.66
N GLY A 65 3.89 9.47 19.96
CA GLY A 65 3.92 8.01 19.97
C GLY A 65 2.84 7.35 19.10
N PHE A 66 2.45 7.97 17.99
CA PHE A 66 1.52 7.46 16.99
C PHE A 66 2.21 7.34 15.62
N LYS A 67 3.46 6.86 15.57
CA LYS A 67 4.21 6.60 14.33
C LYS A 67 3.39 5.76 13.36
N GLY A 68 2.67 4.74 13.85
CA GLY A 68 1.82 3.88 13.02
C GLY A 68 0.74 4.63 12.23
N CYS A 69 0.16 5.70 12.78
CA CYS A 69 -0.79 6.55 12.06
C CYS A 69 -0.17 7.26 10.86
N THR A 70 1.13 7.57 10.91
CA THR A 70 1.86 8.20 9.80
C THR A 70 2.41 7.20 8.80
N VAL A 71 2.36 5.91 9.13
CA VAL A 71 2.74 4.81 8.23
C VAL A 71 1.54 4.36 7.42
N PHE A 72 0.40 4.17 8.08
CA PHE A 72 -0.82 3.64 7.49
C PHE A 72 -1.39 4.53 6.37
N ASP A 73 -1.79 3.90 5.26
CA ASP A 73 -2.48 4.54 4.14
C ASP A 73 -3.55 3.58 3.62
N CYS A 74 -4.81 4.01 3.64
CA CYS A 74 -5.94 3.18 3.18
C CYS A 74 -6.22 3.32 1.67
N LEU A 75 -5.39 4.06 0.92
CA LEU A 75 -5.47 4.26 -0.53
C LEU A 75 -6.79 4.88 -1.02
N GLY A 76 -7.62 5.34 -0.10
CA GLY A 76 -8.91 5.94 -0.39
C GLY A 76 -10.13 5.13 0.04
N ALA A 77 -9.93 3.95 0.61
CA ALA A 77 -11.01 3.09 1.08
C ALA A 77 -11.88 3.77 2.14
N GLY A 78 -11.27 4.59 3.01
CA GLY A 78 -11.97 5.30 4.08
C GLY A 78 -13.06 6.23 3.53
N GLN A 79 -12.72 7.09 2.57
CA GLN A 79 -13.71 7.99 1.96
C GLN A 79 -14.71 7.24 1.08
N LYS A 80 -14.33 6.13 0.44
CA LYS A 80 -15.27 5.29 -0.32
C LYS A 80 -16.36 4.73 0.58
N VAL A 81 -15.98 4.17 1.73
CA VAL A 81 -16.94 3.64 2.71
C VAL A 81 -17.83 4.76 3.24
N SER A 82 -17.25 5.89 3.66
CA SER A 82 -17.99 6.99 4.26
C SER A 82 -18.98 7.65 3.28
N GLN A 83 -18.51 8.02 2.09
CA GLN A 83 -19.30 8.85 1.17
C GLN A 83 -20.17 8.03 0.23
N VAL A 84 -19.71 6.85 -0.19
CA VAL A 84 -20.43 6.04 -1.19
C VAL A 84 -21.18 4.91 -0.52
N THR A 85 -20.48 4.00 0.17
CA THR A 85 -21.13 2.79 0.72
C THR A 85 -22.19 3.11 1.78
N PHE A 86 -21.95 4.13 2.60
CA PHE A 86 -22.90 4.60 3.63
C PHE A 86 -23.57 5.94 3.27
N ASN A 87 -23.43 6.40 2.03
CA ASN A 87 -24.12 7.58 1.49
C ASN A 87 -24.01 8.83 2.39
N GLY A 88 -22.81 9.09 2.93
CA GLY A 88 -22.55 10.27 3.76
C GLY A 88 -23.09 10.18 5.20
N GLN A 89 -23.67 9.05 5.62
CA GLN A 89 -24.21 8.89 6.97
C GLN A 89 -23.12 8.42 7.92
N SER A 90 -22.81 9.22 8.94
CA SER A 90 -21.73 8.90 9.87
C SER A 90 -22.17 7.94 10.99
N TRP A 91 -21.20 7.15 11.48
CA TRP A 91 -21.41 6.28 12.64
C TRP A 91 -21.67 7.04 13.96
N GLN A 92 -21.36 8.34 14.02
CA GLN A 92 -21.67 9.18 15.17
C GLN A 92 -23.13 9.63 15.18
N GLU A 93 -23.68 10.00 14.02
CA GLU A 93 -25.09 10.41 13.87
C GLU A 93 -26.03 9.22 13.89
N ARG A 94 -25.56 8.07 13.38
CA ARG A 94 -26.30 6.81 13.31
C ARG A 94 -25.50 5.68 13.97
N PRO A 95 -25.53 5.55 15.30
CA PRO A 95 -24.79 4.50 16.01
C PRO A 95 -25.15 3.07 15.57
N GLU A 96 -26.37 2.85 15.06
CA GLU A 96 -26.84 1.56 14.61
C GLU A 96 -26.14 1.02 13.34
N ILE A 97 -25.48 1.90 12.56
CA ILE A 97 -24.69 1.48 11.38
C ILE A 97 -23.20 1.31 11.69
N ALA A 98 -22.76 1.68 12.89
CA ALA A 98 -21.34 1.77 13.25
C ALA A 98 -20.59 0.44 13.09
N GLU A 99 -21.13 -0.64 13.68
CA GLU A 99 -20.49 -1.96 13.61
C GLU A 99 -20.35 -2.43 12.15
N LYS A 100 -21.42 -2.28 11.36
CA LYS A 100 -21.41 -2.67 9.94
C LYS A 100 -20.35 -1.87 9.17
N MET A 101 -20.30 -0.56 9.37
CA MET A 101 -19.32 0.32 8.74
C MET A 101 -17.88 -0.04 9.09
N PHE A 102 -17.60 -0.34 10.35
CA PHE A 102 -16.27 -0.71 10.82
C PHE A 102 -15.82 -2.06 10.25
N ARG A 103 -16.74 -3.00 10.04
CA ARG A 103 -16.44 -4.30 9.43
C ARG A 103 -16.26 -4.22 7.91
N VAL A 104 -16.96 -3.32 7.24
CA VAL A 104 -16.80 -3.07 5.80
C VAL A 104 -15.44 -2.42 5.49
N PHE A 105 -14.95 -1.53 6.35
CA PHE A 105 -13.73 -0.76 6.08
C PHE A 105 -12.49 -1.62 5.74
N PRO A 106 -12.12 -2.65 6.52
CA PRO A 106 -11.00 -3.54 6.15
C PRO A 106 -11.21 -4.31 4.85
N ILE A 107 -12.44 -4.58 4.44
CA ILE A 107 -12.72 -5.26 3.16
C ILE A 107 -12.45 -4.28 2.01
N MET A 108 -12.95 -3.04 2.13
CA MET A 108 -12.72 -2.00 1.14
C MET A 108 -11.23 -1.64 1.02
N GLU A 109 -10.50 -1.59 2.12
CA GLU A 109 -9.06 -1.34 2.15
C GLU A 109 -8.29 -2.39 1.33
N GLN A 110 -8.60 -3.67 1.52
CA GLN A 110 -8.00 -4.76 0.73
C GLN A 110 -8.39 -4.71 -0.76
N LEU A 111 -9.63 -4.33 -1.08
CA LEU A 111 -10.06 -4.13 -2.48
C LEU A 111 -9.26 -2.99 -3.13
N TYR A 112 -9.10 -1.86 -2.43
CA TYR A 112 -8.34 -0.71 -2.91
C TYR A 112 -6.85 -1.02 -3.07
N GLU A 113 -6.26 -1.81 -2.18
CA GLU A 113 -4.88 -2.30 -2.33
C GLU A 113 -4.73 -3.15 -3.60
N MET A 114 -5.62 -4.12 -3.84
CA MET A 114 -5.60 -4.92 -5.06
C MET A 114 -5.79 -4.07 -6.32
N ILE A 115 -6.71 -3.10 -6.28
CA ILE A 115 -6.93 -2.14 -7.37
C ILE A 115 -5.66 -1.33 -7.64
N ALA A 116 -4.97 -0.86 -6.59
CA ALA A 116 -3.72 -0.12 -6.75
C ALA A 116 -2.65 -0.95 -7.43
N PHE A 117 -2.46 -2.21 -7.04
CA PHE A 117 -1.50 -3.08 -7.71
C PHE A 117 -1.84 -3.39 -9.17
N ILE A 118 -3.12 -3.66 -9.47
CA ILE A 118 -3.55 -3.91 -10.86
C ILE A 118 -3.45 -2.64 -11.71
N ALA A 119 -3.82 -1.48 -11.16
CA ALA A 119 -3.68 -0.20 -11.83
C ALA A 119 -2.21 0.10 -12.12
N GLU A 120 -1.31 -0.17 -11.18
CA GLU A 120 0.14 -0.05 -11.40
C GLU A 120 0.63 -1.03 -12.47
N ALA A 121 0.18 -2.30 -12.44
CA ALA A 121 0.52 -3.30 -13.44
C ALA A 121 0.18 -2.85 -14.87
N LEU A 122 -0.97 -2.19 -15.03
CA LEU A 122 -1.44 -1.61 -16.29
C LEU A 122 -0.62 -0.39 -16.77
N THR A 123 0.24 0.18 -15.92
CA THR A 123 1.18 1.25 -16.32
C THR A 123 2.45 0.72 -16.98
N TYR A 124 2.70 -0.60 -16.92
CA TYR A 124 3.85 -1.22 -17.54
C TYR A 124 3.55 -1.65 -18.98
N GLU A 125 4.60 -1.70 -19.80
CA GLU A 125 4.52 -2.32 -21.12
C GLU A 125 4.54 -3.85 -20.93
N VAL A 126 3.38 -4.48 -21.16
CA VAL A 126 3.17 -5.93 -21.05
C VAL A 126 2.55 -6.49 -22.33
N SER A 127 2.50 -7.82 -22.46
CA SER A 127 1.80 -8.44 -23.60
C SER A 127 0.32 -8.07 -23.64
N HIS A 128 -0.26 -7.99 -24.84
CA HIS A 128 -1.68 -7.67 -25.02
C HIS A 128 -2.59 -8.63 -24.25
N SER A 129 -2.27 -9.93 -24.25
CA SER A 129 -3.03 -10.93 -23.51
C SER A 129 -3.03 -10.68 -22.00
N LEU A 130 -1.87 -10.32 -21.42
CA LEU A 130 -1.77 -9.98 -20.00
C LEU A 130 -2.52 -8.69 -19.69
N GLN A 131 -2.40 -7.67 -20.55
CA GLN A 131 -3.14 -6.42 -20.42
C GLN A 131 -4.66 -6.64 -20.40
N ASP A 132 -5.19 -7.52 -21.26
CA ASP A 132 -6.62 -7.85 -21.28
C ASP A 132 -7.08 -8.52 -19.98
N LYS A 133 -6.28 -9.45 -19.43
CA LYS A 133 -6.58 -10.10 -18.14
C LYS A 133 -6.57 -9.08 -17.00
N LEU A 134 -5.58 -8.18 -16.96
CA LEU A 134 -5.46 -7.12 -15.96
C LEU A 134 -6.66 -6.16 -16.01
N ASN A 135 -7.09 -5.74 -17.19
CA ASN A 135 -8.28 -4.89 -17.35
C ASN A 135 -9.55 -5.56 -16.82
N LYS A 136 -9.81 -6.82 -17.21
CA LYS A 136 -10.97 -7.57 -16.72
C LYS A 136 -10.96 -7.74 -15.19
N GLN A 137 -9.78 -8.00 -14.62
CA GLN A 137 -9.65 -8.13 -13.18
C GLN A 137 -9.88 -6.80 -12.46
N LEU A 138 -9.42 -5.68 -13.04
CA LEU A 138 -9.66 -4.36 -12.49
C LEU A 138 -11.15 -4.01 -12.49
N GLU A 139 -11.84 -4.20 -13.60
CA GLU A 139 -13.29 -3.96 -13.72
C GLU A 139 -14.07 -4.76 -12.68
N LYS A 140 -13.69 -6.02 -12.49
CA LYS A 140 -14.26 -6.89 -11.45
C LYS A 140 -14.01 -6.37 -10.04
N LEU A 141 -12.79 -5.91 -9.74
CA LEU A 141 -12.49 -5.34 -8.42
C LEU A 141 -13.26 -4.03 -8.18
N GLN A 142 -13.36 -3.17 -9.20
CA GLN A 142 -14.11 -1.92 -9.11
C GLN A 142 -15.59 -2.17 -8.84
N SER A 143 -16.22 -3.13 -9.52
CA SER A 143 -17.61 -3.47 -9.28
C SER A 143 -17.86 -3.98 -7.86
N PHE A 144 -16.90 -4.67 -7.24
CA PHE A 144 -16.98 -5.01 -5.83
C PHE A 144 -16.99 -3.80 -4.91
N THR A 145 -16.25 -2.73 -5.25
CA THR A 145 -16.25 -1.50 -4.43
C THR A 145 -17.57 -0.73 -4.47
N ASP A 146 -18.44 -1.03 -5.42
CA ASP A 146 -19.76 -0.39 -5.60
C ASP A 146 -20.90 -1.23 -5.00
N MET A 147 -20.61 -2.41 -4.44
CA MET A 147 -21.58 -3.23 -3.73
C MET A 147 -22.05 -2.55 -2.44
N ASP A 148 -23.27 -2.87 -2.02
CA ASP A 148 -23.78 -2.45 -0.72
C ASP A 148 -23.02 -3.14 0.45
N ALA A 149 -23.24 -2.63 1.66
CA ALA A 149 -22.52 -3.08 2.85
C ALA A 149 -22.74 -4.57 3.17
N ASP A 150 -23.94 -5.12 2.98
CA ASP A 150 -24.23 -6.52 3.32
C ASP A 150 -23.60 -7.48 2.30
N SER A 151 -23.65 -7.09 1.03
CA SER A 151 -22.97 -7.76 -0.07
C SER A 151 -21.44 -7.75 0.11
N LEU A 152 -20.84 -6.63 0.53
CA LEU A 152 -19.41 -6.53 0.87
C LEU A 152 -19.02 -7.45 2.03
N LEU A 153 -19.84 -7.51 3.09
CA LEU A 153 -19.58 -8.38 4.23
C LEU A 153 -19.68 -9.88 3.91
N SER A 154 -20.39 -10.22 2.83
CA SER A 154 -20.52 -11.59 2.32
C SER A 154 -19.41 -11.97 1.33
N LEU A 155 -18.56 -11.02 0.93
CA LEU A 155 -17.50 -11.24 -0.05
C LEU A 155 -16.38 -12.11 0.51
N ASN A 156 -16.01 -13.17 -0.21
CA ASN A 156 -14.80 -13.91 0.10
C ASN A 156 -13.56 -13.16 -0.42
N ILE A 157 -12.98 -12.32 0.44
CA ILE A 157 -11.81 -11.50 0.06
C ILE A 157 -10.57 -12.36 -0.28
N VAL A 158 -10.46 -13.56 0.30
CA VAL A 158 -9.34 -14.47 0.01
C VAL A 158 -9.42 -14.99 -1.43
N GLU A 159 -10.60 -15.36 -1.89
CA GLU A 159 -10.83 -15.78 -3.29
C GLU A 159 -10.59 -14.62 -4.27
N CYS A 160 -10.87 -13.38 -3.87
CA CYS A 160 -10.59 -12.20 -4.69
C CYS A 160 -9.07 -12.00 -4.93
N ARG A 161 -8.24 -12.34 -3.94
CA ARG A 161 -6.77 -12.17 -3.97
C ARG A 161 -6.06 -13.15 -4.90
N ILE A 162 -6.60 -14.35 -5.08
CA ILE A 162 -5.95 -15.42 -5.87
C ILE A 162 -5.63 -14.97 -7.32
N PRO A 163 -6.63 -14.56 -8.14
CA PRO A 163 -6.37 -14.16 -9.52
C PRO A 163 -5.50 -12.89 -9.59
N VAL A 164 -5.64 -11.98 -8.62
CA VAL A 164 -4.78 -10.79 -8.53
C VAL A 164 -3.32 -11.20 -8.34
N ASN A 165 -3.02 -12.07 -7.38
CA ASN A 165 -1.66 -12.51 -7.11
C ASN A 165 -1.04 -13.23 -8.33
N GLU A 166 -1.80 -14.07 -9.03
CA GLU A 166 -1.34 -14.73 -10.27
C GLU A 166 -0.95 -13.71 -11.34
N LEU A 167 -1.81 -12.71 -11.59
CA LEU A 167 -1.55 -11.66 -12.57
C LEU A 167 -0.35 -10.79 -12.20
N LEU A 168 -0.18 -10.44 -10.93
CA LEU A 168 0.96 -9.66 -10.46
C LEU A 168 2.27 -10.45 -10.55
N LEU A 169 2.22 -11.78 -10.35
CA LEU A 169 3.38 -12.64 -10.60
C LEU A 169 3.74 -12.67 -12.08
N GLU A 170 2.78 -12.94 -12.96
CA GLU A 170 2.96 -12.94 -14.42
C GLU A 170 3.54 -11.59 -14.90
N THR A 171 3.01 -10.48 -14.37
CA THR A 171 3.48 -9.11 -14.66
C THR A 171 4.93 -8.90 -14.22
N SER A 172 5.27 -9.23 -12.96
CA SER A 172 6.63 -9.06 -12.44
C SER A 172 7.66 -9.91 -13.18
N GLU A 173 7.29 -11.11 -13.64
CA GLU A 173 8.18 -11.99 -14.38
C GLU A 173 8.40 -11.49 -15.80
N TYR A 174 7.34 -11.01 -16.47
CA TYR A 174 7.43 -10.38 -17.78
C TYR A 174 8.37 -9.18 -17.77
N ILE A 175 8.12 -8.21 -16.88
CA ILE A 175 8.93 -6.97 -16.78
C ILE A 175 10.39 -7.29 -16.47
N ARG A 176 10.65 -8.22 -15.54
CA ARG A 176 12.03 -8.59 -15.20
C ARG A 176 12.75 -9.27 -16.35
N SER A 177 12.07 -10.10 -17.14
CA SER A 177 12.66 -10.70 -18.34
C SER A 177 13.10 -9.63 -19.34
N GLU A 178 12.24 -8.63 -19.57
CA GLU A 178 12.51 -7.50 -20.46
C GLU A 178 13.64 -6.61 -19.94
N LEU A 179 13.57 -6.18 -18.68
CA LEU A 179 14.58 -5.31 -18.06
C LEU A 179 15.96 -5.98 -17.95
N SER A 180 16.00 -7.26 -17.56
CA SER A 180 17.26 -7.98 -17.36
C SER A 180 18.00 -8.15 -18.69
N SER A 181 17.28 -8.53 -19.75
CA SER A 181 17.89 -8.82 -21.06
C SER A 181 18.21 -7.57 -21.87
N LYS A 182 17.30 -6.58 -21.92
CA LYS A 182 17.41 -5.43 -22.83
C LYS A 182 18.03 -4.20 -22.19
N VAL A 183 17.77 -3.95 -20.91
CA VAL A 183 18.12 -2.67 -20.27
C VAL A 183 19.38 -2.79 -19.40
N PHE A 184 19.46 -3.84 -18.58
CA PHE A 184 20.54 -3.98 -17.60
C PHE A 184 21.65 -4.95 -18.00
N ALA A 185 21.49 -5.72 -19.09
CA ALA A 185 22.39 -6.78 -19.52
C ALA A 185 22.71 -7.82 -18.41
N ILE A 186 21.72 -8.08 -17.55
CA ILE A 186 21.81 -9.05 -16.44
C ILE A 186 21.27 -10.39 -16.94
N LYS A 187 22.05 -11.48 -16.75
CA LYS A 187 21.69 -12.82 -17.26
C LYS A 187 20.42 -13.41 -16.65
N LYS A 188 20.07 -13.05 -15.40
CA LYS A 188 18.80 -13.39 -14.72
C LYS A 188 18.68 -12.67 -13.37
N GLY A 189 17.51 -12.12 -13.07
CA GLY A 189 17.19 -11.60 -11.74
C GLY A 189 17.16 -12.71 -10.67
N LYS A 190 17.65 -12.43 -9.47
CA LYS A 190 17.66 -13.41 -8.37
C LYS A 190 16.28 -13.52 -7.73
N LYS A 191 15.93 -14.70 -7.23
CA LYS A 191 14.69 -14.93 -6.47
C LYS A 191 15.03 -15.08 -4.99
N TYR A 192 14.52 -14.16 -4.16
CA TYR A 192 14.71 -14.13 -2.71
C TYR A 192 13.36 -13.91 -2.01
N ARG A 193 12.30 -14.52 -2.54
CA ARG A 193 10.97 -14.48 -1.94
C ARG A 193 11.00 -14.98 -0.50
N GLY A 194 10.41 -14.23 0.42
CA GLY A 194 10.33 -14.60 1.83
C GLY A 194 11.67 -14.60 2.57
N ILE A 195 12.73 -14.05 1.98
CA ILE A 195 14.05 -14.10 2.59
C ILE A 195 14.07 -13.31 3.90
N ASP A 196 14.74 -13.86 4.91
CA ASP A 196 15.05 -13.14 6.13
C ASP A 196 16.39 -12.40 5.99
N TRP A 197 16.30 -11.09 5.83
CA TRP A 197 17.42 -10.15 5.80
C TRP A 197 17.25 -9.07 6.88
N VAL A 198 16.62 -9.39 8.00
CA VAL A 198 16.49 -8.47 9.14
C VAL A 198 17.88 -7.99 9.58
N GLY A 199 18.06 -6.67 9.67
CA GLY A 199 19.32 -6.03 10.07
C GLY A 199 20.50 -6.21 9.10
N LYS A 200 20.28 -6.81 7.92
CA LYS A 200 21.38 -7.17 7.02
C LYS A 200 22.01 -5.93 6.37
N ASN A 201 23.34 -5.92 6.29
CA ASN A 201 24.06 -4.93 5.49
C ASN A 201 24.03 -5.30 4.01
N LEU A 202 23.32 -4.48 3.24
CA LEU A 202 23.15 -4.56 1.79
C LEU A 202 23.56 -3.24 1.12
N THR A 203 24.36 -2.40 1.79
CA THR A 203 24.79 -1.09 1.28
C THR A 203 25.48 -1.23 -0.08
N GLY A 204 25.08 -0.40 -1.05
CA GLY A 204 25.66 -0.32 -2.39
C GLY A 204 25.44 -1.57 -3.24
N LYS A 205 24.56 -2.49 -2.84
CA LYS A 205 24.32 -3.72 -3.59
C LYS A 205 23.49 -3.42 -4.83
N ASP A 206 23.89 -4.03 -5.93
CA ASP A 206 23.05 -4.17 -7.11
C ASP A 206 22.05 -5.31 -6.87
N LEU A 207 20.79 -4.94 -6.61
CA LEU A 207 19.67 -5.84 -6.40
C LEU A 207 18.64 -5.71 -7.54
N ARG A 208 19.01 -5.09 -8.66
CA ARG A 208 18.11 -4.91 -9.80
C ARG A 208 17.45 -6.22 -10.21
N THR A 209 16.19 -6.12 -10.62
CA THR A 209 15.36 -7.24 -11.11
C THR A 209 15.24 -8.43 -10.14
N THR A 210 15.44 -8.21 -8.84
CA THR A 210 15.27 -9.24 -7.82
C THR A 210 13.80 -9.39 -7.42
N ASP A 211 13.37 -10.62 -7.14
CA ASP A 211 12.09 -10.89 -6.48
C ASP A 211 12.29 -10.90 -4.96
N LEU A 212 11.79 -9.86 -4.29
CA LEU A 212 11.78 -9.70 -2.83
C LEU A 212 10.37 -9.79 -2.25
N ARG A 213 9.44 -10.48 -2.94
CA ARG A 213 8.08 -10.63 -2.42
C ARG A 213 8.11 -11.29 -1.04
N GLY A 214 7.41 -10.69 -0.08
CA GLY A 214 7.36 -11.20 1.29
C GLY A 214 8.69 -11.18 2.05
N ALA A 215 9.74 -10.54 1.54
CA ALA A 215 11.03 -10.49 2.22
C ALA A 215 10.95 -9.71 3.54
N TYR A 216 11.65 -10.18 4.57
CA TYR A 216 11.82 -9.47 5.83
C TYR A 216 13.08 -8.61 5.77
N LEU A 217 12.90 -7.30 5.60
CA LEU A 217 13.98 -6.31 5.47
C LEU A 217 13.99 -5.34 6.65
N ILE A 218 13.40 -5.74 7.78
CA ILE A 218 13.28 -4.91 8.98
C ILE A 218 14.69 -4.47 9.41
N ALA A 219 14.89 -3.16 9.55
CA ALA A 219 16.18 -2.56 9.88
C ALA A 219 17.37 -2.93 8.95
N ALA A 220 17.12 -3.47 7.75
CA ALA A 220 18.17 -3.75 6.77
C ALA A 220 18.81 -2.44 6.27
N ASP A 221 20.11 -2.47 5.99
CA ASP A 221 20.84 -1.32 5.44
C ASP A 221 20.95 -1.45 3.93
N LEU A 222 20.11 -0.71 3.21
CA LEU A 222 20.01 -0.67 1.75
C LEU A 222 20.57 0.65 1.18
N ARG A 223 21.42 1.36 1.94
CA ARG A 223 21.95 2.66 1.51
C ARG A 223 22.67 2.54 0.18
N ASN A 224 22.43 3.49 -0.73
CA ASN A 224 23.05 3.55 -2.07
C ASN A 224 22.85 2.29 -2.94
N SER A 225 21.90 1.42 -2.60
CA SER A 225 21.63 0.20 -3.38
C SER A 225 20.79 0.50 -4.61
N ASP A 226 20.99 -0.30 -5.65
CA ASP A 226 20.19 -0.23 -6.88
C ASP A 226 19.04 -1.24 -6.79
N LEU A 227 17.82 -0.75 -6.66
CA LEU A 227 16.59 -1.52 -6.44
C LEU A 227 15.63 -1.41 -7.63
N ARG A 228 16.11 -0.94 -8.79
CA ARG A 228 15.30 -0.82 -10.00
C ARG A 228 14.78 -2.18 -10.47
N GLY A 229 13.49 -2.26 -10.78
CA GLY A 229 12.83 -3.49 -11.21
C GLY A 229 12.71 -4.57 -10.11
N VAL A 230 12.90 -4.23 -8.84
CA VAL A 230 12.63 -5.15 -7.73
C VAL A 230 11.13 -5.27 -7.49
N ASP A 231 10.61 -6.48 -7.26
CA ASP A 231 9.23 -6.70 -6.80
C ASP A 231 9.17 -6.68 -5.26
N PHE A 232 8.40 -5.74 -4.70
CA PHE A 232 8.26 -5.53 -3.26
C PHE A 232 6.92 -6.02 -2.66
N ILE A 233 6.08 -6.77 -3.39
CA ILE A 233 4.78 -7.21 -2.84
C ILE A 233 4.96 -7.93 -1.51
N GLY A 234 4.38 -7.37 -0.44
CA GLY A 234 4.42 -7.94 0.90
C GLY A 234 5.78 -7.90 1.61
N ALA A 235 6.79 -7.24 1.04
CA ALA A 235 8.06 -7.04 1.73
C ALA A 235 7.89 -6.13 2.95
N ASP A 236 8.57 -6.46 4.05
CA ASP A 236 8.55 -5.67 5.28
C ASP A 236 9.77 -4.76 5.35
N LEU A 237 9.55 -3.46 5.10
CA LEU A 237 10.60 -2.43 5.09
C LEU A 237 10.69 -1.62 6.39
N ARG A 238 10.05 -2.08 7.49
CA ARG A 238 10.04 -1.32 8.74
C ARG A 238 11.47 -0.99 9.20
N ASP A 239 11.74 0.30 9.34
CA ASP A 239 13.03 0.88 9.73
C ASP A 239 14.23 0.51 8.81
N ALA A 240 13.99 -0.05 7.62
CA ALA A 240 15.02 -0.26 6.60
C ALA A 240 15.63 1.07 6.17
N ASN A 241 16.95 1.12 5.96
CA ASN A 241 17.65 2.35 5.56
C ASN A 241 17.85 2.40 4.04
N LEU A 242 17.07 3.23 3.37
CA LEU A 242 17.05 3.45 1.93
C LEU A 242 17.80 4.73 1.51
N ASN A 243 18.61 5.36 2.38
CA ASN A 243 19.27 6.63 2.03
C ASN A 243 20.13 6.47 0.76
N GLY A 244 19.87 7.31 -0.24
CA GLY A 244 20.57 7.24 -1.54
C GLY A 244 20.24 6.03 -2.41
N ALA A 245 19.32 5.15 -2.01
CA ALA A 245 18.92 4.00 -2.81
C ALA A 245 18.09 4.43 -4.04
N ASN A 246 18.19 3.68 -5.13
CA ASN A 246 17.41 3.93 -6.34
C ASN A 246 16.27 2.91 -6.49
N LEU A 247 15.04 3.33 -6.20
CA LEU A 247 13.80 2.57 -6.34
C LEU A 247 12.94 3.04 -7.53
N SER A 248 13.48 3.85 -8.46
CA SER A 248 12.69 4.60 -9.45
C SER A 248 11.74 3.74 -10.30
N THR A 249 12.09 2.47 -10.51
CA THR A 249 11.29 1.48 -11.26
C THR A 249 11.04 0.20 -10.47
N SER A 250 11.12 0.26 -9.14
CA SER A 250 10.67 -0.85 -8.31
C SER A 250 9.17 -1.05 -8.51
N MET A 251 8.76 -2.31 -8.53
CA MET A 251 7.38 -2.72 -8.79
C MET A 251 6.64 -2.96 -7.47
N PHE A 252 5.39 -2.51 -7.45
CA PHE A 252 4.41 -2.78 -6.41
C PHE A 252 4.86 -2.35 -5.00
N LEU A 253 5.64 -1.27 -4.95
CA LEU A 253 6.04 -0.60 -3.72
C LEU A 253 4.85 0.22 -3.21
N THR A 254 4.51 0.12 -1.91
CA THR A 254 3.39 0.87 -1.34
C THR A 254 3.85 2.11 -0.57
N GLN A 255 2.95 3.09 -0.42
CA GLN A 255 3.22 4.27 0.40
C GLN A 255 3.50 3.87 1.86
N MET A 256 2.79 2.86 2.37
CA MET A 256 3.00 2.32 3.72
C MET A 256 4.42 1.76 3.91
N GLN A 257 4.89 0.96 2.94
CA GLN A 257 6.25 0.42 2.98
C GLN A 257 7.29 1.53 3.06
N VAL A 258 7.14 2.59 2.24
CA VAL A 258 8.06 3.73 2.22
C VAL A 258 7.94 4.60 3.47
N ASN A 259 6.74 4.85 3.98
CA ASN A 259 6.52 5.59 5.23
C ASN A 259 7.10 4.88 6.46
N SER A 260 7.24 3.56 6.40
CA SER A 260 7.82 2.73 7.48
C SER A 260 9.35 2.67 7.44
N ALA A 261 9.96 3.00 6.30
CA ALA A 261 11.40 2.99 6.08
C ALA A 261 12.03 4.36 6.38
N LYS A 262 13.37 4.39 6.38
CA LYS A 262 14.19 5.60 6.46
C LYS A 262 14.73 5.91 5.06
N GLY A 263 14.67 7.15 4.64
CA GLY A 263 15.25 7.62 3.39
C GLY A 263 15.64 9.09 3.50
N ASN A 264 16.18 9.64 2.43
CA ASN A 264 16.57 11.05 2.35
C ASN A 264 16.34 11.62 0.95
N ASP A 265 16.77 12.86 0.72
CA ASP A 265 16.67 13.56 -0.58
C ASP A 265 17.33 12.81 -1.76
N LYS A 266 18.30 11.93 -1.47
CA LYS A 266 18.98 11.15 -2.50
C LYS A 266 18.26 9.85 -2.83
N THR A 267 17.27 9.46 -2.03
CA THR A 267 16.47 8.26 -2.29
C THR A 267 15.51 8.53 -3.45
N ILE A 268 15.62 7.74 -4.52
CA ILE A 268 14.79 7.91 -5.72
C ILE A 268 13.60 6.95 -5.65
N LEU A 269 12.37 7.46 -5.76
CA LEU A 269 11.14 6.69 -5.62
C LEU A 269 10.36 6.59 -6.95
N PRO A 270 9.48 5.58 -7.11
CA PRO A 270 8.52 5.56 -8.22
C PRO A 270 7.63 6.82 -8.20
N ALA A 271 7.22 7.31 -9.38
CA ALA A 271 6.51 8.59 -9.53
C ALA A 271 5.15 8.67 -8.80
N HIS A 272 4.54 7.53 -8.46
CA HIS A 272 3.26 7.48 -7.75
C HIS A 272 3.42 7.41 -6.22
N ILE A 273 4.65 7.28 -5.71
CA ILE A 273 4.98 7.27 -4.28
C ILE A 273 5.46 8.67 -3.87
N GLN A 274 4.93 9.16 -2.77
CA GLN A 274 5.33 10.44 -2.19
C GLN A 274 6.49 10.23 -1.22
N LYS A 275 7.48 11.13 -1.26
CA LYS A 275 8.54 11.18 -0.25
C LYS A 275 7.89 11.41 1.12
N PRO A 276 8.13 10.56 2.13
CA PRO A 276 7.60 10.79 3.46
C PRO A 276 8.15 12.09 4.06
N PHE A 277 7.28 12.88 4.68
CA PHE A 277 7.65 14.18 5.28
C PHE A 277 8.71 14.11 6.37
N HIS A 278 8.86 12.93 7.00
CA HIS A 278 9.80 12.69 8.10
C HIS A 278 11.17 12.17 7.63
N TRP A 279 11.38 12.06 6.32
CA TRP A 279 12.68 11.78 5.76
C TRP A 279 13.52 13.05 5.78
N ASN A 280 14.61 13.00 6.55
CA ASN A 280 15.56 14.10 6.69
C ASN A 280 16.63 14.04 5.60
N ASP A 281 17.37 15.14 5.42
CA ASP A 281 18.46 15.24 4.44
C ASP A 281 19.80 14.72 4.96
#